data_AF-A0A2A5EV07-F1
#
_entry.id   AF-A0A2A5EV07-F1
#
_cell.length_a   1.000
_cell.length_b   1.000
_cell.length_c   1.000
_cell.angle_alpha   90.00
_cell.angle_beta   90.00
_cell.angle_gamma   90.00
#
_symmetry.space_group_name_H-M   'P 1'
#
loop_
_entity.id
_entity.type
_entity.pdbx_description
1 polymer ?
#
loop_
_entity_poly.entity_id
_entity_poly.type
_entity_poly.pdbx_seq_one_letter_code
_entity_poly.pdbx_strand_id
1 'polypeptide(L)' 'MLEMKEACEKCTTPTAKDGEARICSFECTFCAPCADDMDGICPNCGGELVWRPKRALDV' A
#
# COMPACT_ATOMS: atom_id res chain seq x y z
N MET A 1 10.72 -8.80 -7.15
CA MET A 1 10.67 -8.68 -5.67
C MET A 1 9.93 -7.38 -5.39
N LEU A 2 8.91 -7.39 -4.53
CA LEU A 2 8.11 -6.20 -4.25
C LEU A 2 8.98 -5.09 -3.65
N GLU A 3 8.93 -3.88 -4.22
CA GLU A 3 9.83 -2.78 -3.83
C GLU A 3 9.55 -2.26 -2.40
N MET A 4 8.36 -2.55 -1.83
CA MET A 4 7.94 -2.17 -0.48
C MET A 4 8.08 -0.66 -0.23
N LYS A 5 7.41 0.16 -1.06
CA LYS A 5 7.39 1.63 -0.92
C LYS A 5 7.10 2.06 0.52
N GLU A 6 7.86 3.05 0.99
CA GLU A 6 7.87 3.47 2.40
C GLU A 6 6.98 4.69 2.67
N ALA A 7 6.22 5.15 1.68
CA ALA A 7 5.33 6.30 1.82
C ALA A 7 4.03 6.10 1.02
N CYS A 8 2.94 6.64 1.54
CA CYS A 8 1.66 6.71 0.84
C CYS A 8 1.78 7.65 -0.37
N GLU A 9 1.37 7.20 -1.56
CA GLU A 9 1.44 8.03 -2.77
C GLU A 9 0.43 9.19 -2.81
N LYS A 10 -0.59 9.18 -1.93
CA LYS A 10 -1.60 10.27 -1.82
C LYS A 10 -1.20 11.36 -0.83
N CYS A 11 -0.78 10.97 0.38
CA CYS A 11 -0.55 11.90 1.49
C CYS A 11 0.90 11.92 2.01
N THR A 12 1.78 11.11 1.42
CA THR A 12 3.21 11.03 1.76
C THR A 12 3.50 10.55 3.20
N THR A 13 2.46 10.12 3.94
CA THR A 13 2.63 9.55 5.27
C THR A 13 3.49 8.29 5.18
N PRO A 14 4.44 8.09 6.11
CA PRO A 14 5.27 6.89 6.15
C PRO A 14 4.41 5.63 6.25
N THR A 15 4.71 4.65 5.39
CA THR A 15 4.14 3.30 5.45
C THR A 15 5.27 2.34 5.83
N ALA A 16 5.34 1.98 7.11
CA ALA A 16 6.39 1.10 7.62
C ALA A 16 6.44 -0.21 6.83
N LYS A 17 7.64 -0.81 6.67
CA LYS A 17 7.84 -2.07 5.92
C LYS A 17 6.96 -3.22 6.43
N ASP A 18 6.70 -3.24 7.73
CA ASP A 18 5.86 -4.22 8.42
C ASP A 18 4.53 -3.65 8.90
N GLY A 19 4.25 -2.39 8.56
CA GLY A 19 3.06 -1.65 8.96
C GLY A 19 1.83 -1.92 8.08
N GLU A 20 0.71 -1.35 8.51
CA GLU A 20 -0.57 -1.41 7.81
C GLU A 20 -0.58 -0.49 6.57
N ALA A 21 -0.31 -1.09 5.42
CA ALA A 21 -0.39 -0.42 4.11
C ALA A 21 -1.30 -1.21 3.17
N ARG A 22 -1.86 -0.52 2.18
CA ARG A 22 -2.62 -1.11 1.07
C ARG A 22 -1.84 -1.00 -0.23
N ILE A 23 -1.94 -2.02 -1.07
CA ILE A 23 -1.21 -2.10 -2.34
C ILE A 23 -2.12 -2.63 -3.46
N CYS A 24 -1.91 -2.17 -4.69
CA CYS A 24 -2.53 -2.74 -5.89
C CYS A 24 -1.56 -3.64 -6.67
N SER A 25 -2.03 -4.29 -7.75
CA SER A 25 -1.21 -5.15 -8.62
C SER A 25 -0.05 -4.45 -9.33
N PHE A 26 -0.13 -3.12 -9.47
CA PHE A 26 0.93 -2.27 -10.04
C PHE A 26 1.84 -1.66 -8.96
N GLU A 27 1.77 -2.19 -7.73
CA GLU A 27 2.62 -1.78 -6.61
C GLU A 27 2.43 -0.31 -6.18
N CYS A 28 1.27 0.31 -6.49
CA CYS A 28 0.90 1.58 -5.89
C CYS A 28 0.61 1.39 -4.40
N THR A 29 1.23 2.18 -3.52
CA THR A 29 1.14 1.99 -2.07
C THR A 29 0.42 3.16 -1.39
N PHE A 30 -0.56 2.83 -0.54
CA PHE A 30 -1.34 3.81 0.22
C PHE A 30 -1.46 3.40 1.69
N CYS A 31 -1.58 4.38 2.59
CA CYS A 31 -1.90 4.10 3.98
C CYS A 31 -3.39 3.67 4.10
N ALA A 32 -3.72 2.95 5.19
CA ALA A 32 -5.09 2.50 5.45
C ALA A 32 -6.16 3.60 5.34
N PRO A 33 -6.01 4.80 5.94
CA PRO A 33 -7.06 5.83 5.83
C PRO A 33 -7.23 6.32 4.40
N CYS A 34 -6.14 6.54 3.66
CA CYS A 34 -6.25 6.95 2.26
C CYS A 34 -6.95 5.90 1.39
N ALA A 35 -6.69 4.61 1.64
CA ALA A 35 -7.37 3.55 0.90
C ALA A 35 -8.87 3.47 1.24
N ASP A 36 -9.24 3.72 2.50
CA ASP A 36 -10.63 3.78 2.95
C ASP A 36 -11.37 4.97 2.33
N ASP A 37 -10.76 6.16 2.31
CA ASP A 37 -11.26 7.36 1.61
C ASP A 37 -11.43 7.17 0.09
N MET A 38 -10.83 6.12 -0.48
CA MET A 38 -10.88 5.80 -1.91
C MET A 38 -11.73 4.54 -2.18
N ASP A 39 -12.52 4.10 -1.20
CA ASP A 39 -13.38 2.90 -1.29
C ASP A 39 -12.60 1.63 -1.68
N GLY A 40 -11.32 1.56 -1.31
CA GLY A 40 -10.44 0.46 -1.68
C GLY A 40 -10.07 0.42 -3.17
N ILE A 41 -10.26 1.52 -3.91
CA ILE A 41 -9.91 1.62 -5.33
C ILE A 41 -8.66 2.49 -5.52
N CYS A 42 -7.70 1.99 -6.29
CA CYS A 42 -6.48 2.72 -6.58
C CYS A 42 -6.77 3.86 -7.57
N PRO A 43 -6.45 5.13 -7.25
CA PRO A 43 -6.70 6.26 -8.14
C PRO A 43 -5.74 6.29 -9.34
N ASN A 44 -4.59 5.60 -9.24
CA ASN A 44 -3.56 5.61 -10.29
C ASN A 44 -3.82 4.54 -11.37
N CYS A 45 -4.44 3.41 -11.02
CA CYS A 45 -4.64 2.29 -11.95
C CYS A 45 -6.07 1.76 -12.02
N GLY A 46 -6.99 2.21 -11.15
CA GLY A 46 -8.36 1.72 -11.08
C GLY A 46 -8.54 0.29 -10.51
N GLY A 47 -7.45 -0.34 -10.07
CA GLY A 47 -7.49 -1.68 -9.46
C GLY A 47 -7.84 -1.66 -7.97
N GLU A 48 -8.10 -2.84 -7.41
CA GLU A 48 -8.37 -3.02 -5.97
C GLU A 48 -7.12 -2.78 -5.12
N LEU A 49 -7.31 -2.13 -3.97
CA LEU A 49 -6.32 -1.94 -2.92
C LEU A 49 -6.47 -3.01 -1.83
N VAL A 50 -5.59 -4.00 -1.87
CA VAL A 50 -5.55 -5.08 -0.89
C VAL A 50 -4.52 -4.80 0.21
N TRP A 51 -4.53 -5.58 1.29
CA TRP A 51 -3.49 -5.51 2.31
C TRP A 51 -2.10 -5.78 1.71
N ARG A 52 -1.14 -4.90 1.99
CA ARG A 52 0.24 -5.12 1.57
C ARG A 52 0.79 -6.34 2.31
N PRO A 53 1.33 -7.35 1.59
CA PRO A 53 1.98 -8.48 2.22
C PRO A 53 3.10 -8.02 3.16
N LYS A 54 3.19 -8.62 4.34
CA LYS A 54 4.34 -8.44 5.24
C LYS A 54 5.50 -9.27 4.72
N ARG A 55 6.74 -8.81 4.89
CA ARG A 55 7.89 -9.69 4.63
C ARG A 55 7.83 -10.84 5.63
N ALA A 56 7.99 -12.07 5.15
CA ALA A 56 8.38 -13.15 6.03
C ALA A 56 9.72 -12.74 6.65
N LEU A 57 9.88 -12.93 7.96
CA LEU A 57 11.21 -12.84 8.57
C LEU A 57 12.12 -13.77 7.77
N ASP A 58 13.27 -13.25 7.35
CA ASP A 58 14.38 -14.04 6.84
C ASP A 58 14.87 -14.99 7.94
N VAL A 59 14.15 -16.10 8.09
CA VAL A 59 14.50 -17.24 8.96
C VAL A 59 15.34 -18.25 8.19
#